data_AF-A0A806X2G5-F1
#
_entry.id   AF-A0A806X2G5-F1
#
_cell.length_a   1.000
_cell.length_b   1.000
_cell.length_c   1.000
_cell.angle_alpha   90.00
_cell.angle_beta   90.00
_cell.angle_gamma   90.00
#
_symmetry.space_group_name_H-M   'P 1'
#
loop_
_entity.id
_entity.type
_entity.pdbx_description
1 polymer ?
#
loop_
_entity_poly.entity_id
_entity_poly.type
_entity_poly.pdbx_seq_one_letter_code
_entity_poly.pdbx_strand_id
1 'polypeptide(L)'
;MMFFSRFQAATGGLLFLICGQAMSVTSHFQVTTVSMPAWNIITDTLIKMTPLVNGQRDDGVMSLVCDLARGDKTQQDIDEALLKKNVNLQALAKDNGTLGLLVNRDLTAQQTACSTYLISVLFTPVDNSAYMQNVPPAEKADTKNTDAAGKDDKKAKSAADTPGKSAVEKVFNQPRFEQDVRTHIAIAQATAQLYALMAGNLERMKGESWGTYQMRIEQMVREYSPNFLKTVKVFYQAESTRPIVTRSLTQYGYDISDSSYHQLIRDQHAFLFRSRSVDWLGNGVIMGKRYFVDLNILDTSAKKDTVVRGGKKGH
;
A
#
# COMPACT_ATOMS: atom_id res chain seq x y z
N MET A 1 -30.43 85.18 -70.07
CA MET A 1 -30.44 83.74 -70.39
C MET A 1 -29.66 83.03 -69.28
N MET A 2 -30.33 82.50 -68.25
CA MET A 2 -30.75 81.08 -68.14
C MET A 2 -29.61 80.11 -68.53
N PHE A 3 -28.98 79.44 -67.55
CA PHE A 3 -29.32 78.07 -67.13
C PHE A 3 -28.40 77.57 -65.99
N PHE A 4 -29.02 76.86 -65.05
CA PHE A 4 -28.41 76.03 -64.00
C PHE A 4 -27.58 74.87 -64.58
N SER A 5 -26.61 74.35 -63.82
CA SER A 5 -26.61 72.92 -63.41
C SER A 5 -25.52 72.57 -62.39
N ARG A 6 -25.95 71.83 -61.35
CA ARG A 6 -25.12 71.06 -60.40
C ARG A 6 -24.70 69.75 -61.07
N PHE A 7 -23.52 69.22 -60.71
CA PHE A 7 -23.24 67.79 -60.84
C PHE A 7 -22.75 67.19 -59.52
N GLN A 8 -23.24 65.98 -59.28
CA GLN A 8 -23.16 65.17 -58.07
C GLN A 8 -21.87 64.33 -57.99
N ALA A 9 -21.67 63.76 -56.80
CA ALA A 9 -20.61 62.86 -56.36
C ALA A 9 -20.40 61.58 -57.20
N ALA A 10 -19.22 60.96 -57.06
CA ALA A 10 -19.05 59.50 -56.88
C ALA A 10 -17.56 59.10 -56.66
N THR A 11 -17.27 58.61 -55.44
CA THR A 11 -16.54 57.37 -55.08
C THR A 11 -15.21 56.94 -55.75
N GLY A 12 -14.25 56.60 -54.87
CA GLY A 12 -13.32 55.45 -55.00
C GLY A 12 -11.85 55.85 -55.08
N GLY A 13 -10.92 55.39 -54.23
CA GLY A 13 -10.97 54.51 -53.07
C GLY A 13 -9.60 54.60 -52.39
N LEU A 14 -9.59 54.83 -51.08
CA LEU A 14 -8.38 54.90 -50.26
C LEU A 14 -8.15 53.53 -49.63
N LEU A 15 -7.26 52.72 -50.21
CA LEU A 15 -6.81 51.45 -49.65
C LEU A 15 -5.90 51.72 -48.44
N PHE A 16 -6.50 51.76 -47.25
CA PHE A 16 -5.74 51.63 -46.00
C PHE A 16 -5.29 50.17 -45.86
N LEU A 17 -3.99 49.95 -46.03
CA LEU A 17 -3.28 48.74 -45.62
C LEU A 17 -3.32 48.65 -44.08
N ILE A 18 -4.35 48.00 -43.55
CA ILE A 18 -4.38 47.56 -42.16
C ILE A 18 -3.53 46.28 -42.10
N CYS A 19 -2.27 46.42 -41.68
CA CYS A 19 -1.48 45.30 -41.17
C CYS A 19 -2.19 44.79 -39.90
N GLY A 20 -3.07 43.81 -40.08
CA GLY A 20 -3.59 43.00 -38.98
C GLY A 20 -2.44 42.24 -38.37
N GLN A 21 -1.88 42.76 -37.27
CA GLN A 21 -1.12 41.93 -36.37
C GLN A 21 -2.10 40.92 -35.78
N ALA A 22 -2.08 39.70 -36.32
CA ALA A 22 -2.68 38.56 -35.68
C ALA A 22 -1.95 38.39 -34.34
N MET A 23 -2.48 39.01 -33.29
CA MET A 23 -2.17 38.66 -31.93
C MET A 23 -2.60 37.21 -31.79
N SER A 24 -1.63 36.29 -31.84
CA SER A 24 -1.82 34.93 -31.38
C SER A 24 -2.23 35.03 -29.91
N VAL A 25 -3.53 35.09 -29.64
CA VAL A 25 -4.07 34.88 -28.30
C VAL A 25 -3.64 33.46 -27.95
N THR A 26 -2.61 33.34 -27.12
CA THR A 26 -2.31 32.08 -26.44
C THR A 26 -3.57 31.75 -25.67
N SER A 27 -4.35 30.80 -26.19
CA SER A 27 -5.55 30.30 -25.55
C SER A 27 -5.14 29.73 -24.21
N HIS A 28 -5.31 30.52 -23.14
CA HIS A 28 -5.10 30.07 -21.78
C HIS A 28 -6.09 28.92 -21.56
N PHE A 29 -5.58 27.70 -21.36
CA PHE A 29 -6.43 26.54 -21.12
C PHE A 29 -7.33 26.82 -19.92
N GLN A 30 -8.64 26.67 -20.10
CA GLN A 30 -9.66 27.03 -19.11
C GLN A 30 -9.70 26.06 -17.91
N VAL A 31 -9.22 24.83 -18.10
CA VAL A 31 -9.19 23.79 -17.07
C VAL A 31 -7.76 23.66 -16.56
N THR A 32 -7.55 24.13 -15.33
CA THR A 32 -6.27 24.00 -14.62
C THR A 32 -6.34 22.93 -13.52
N THR A 33 -7.55 22.46 -13.20
CA THR A 33 -7.81 21.48 -12.15
C THR A 33 -8.57 20.26 -12.67
N VAL A 34 -8.32 19.09 -12.07
CA VAL A 34 -8.99 17.83 -12.38
C VAL A 34 -9.49 17.21 -11.08
N SER A 35 -10.74 16.75 -11.08
CA SER A 35 -11.28 15.98 -9.97
C SER A 35 -10.79 14.54 -10.04
N MET A 36 -10.09 14.08 -9.01
CA MET A 36 -9.53 12.73 -8.96
C MET A 36 -9.88 12.00 -7.65
N PRO A 37 -9.97 10.66 -7.64
CA PRO A 37 -10.23 9.92 -6.41
C PRO A 37 -9.12 10.15 -5.37
N ALA A 38 -9.50 10.55 -4.15
CA ALA A 38 -8.57 10.74 -3.04
C ALA A 38 -7.82 9.44 -2.69
N TRP A 39 -8.44 8.29 -2.97
CA TRP A 39 -7.85 6.96 -2.83
C TRP A 39 -6.45 6.89 -3.42
N ASN A 40 -6.28 7.28 -4.68
CA ASN A 40 -5.02 7.10 -5.42
C ASN A 40 -3.89 7.89 -4.77
N ILE A 41 -4.10 9.18 -4.52
CA ILE A 41 -3.05 10.03 -3.94
C ILE A 41 -2.69 9.62 -2.52
N ILE A 42 -3.66 9.14 -1.73
CA ILE A 42 -3.42 8.57 -0.41
C ILE A 42 -2.59 7.29 -0.51
N THR A 43 -3.01 6.33 -1.33
CA THR A 43 -2.32 5.04 -1.48
C THR A 43 -0.91 5.22 -2.00
N ASP A 44 -0.71 6.02 -3.05
CA ASP A 44 0.61 6.28 -3.64
C ASP A 44 1.55 6.92 -2.62
N THR A 45 1.04 7.87 -1.82
CA THR A 45 1.83 8.50 -0.76
C THR A 45 2.21 7.49 0.33
N LEU A 46 1.28 6.66 0.78
CA LEU A 46 1.56 5.65 1.81
C LEU A 46 2.53 4.56 1.34
N ILE A 47 2.43 4.14 0.07
CA ILE A 47 3.39 3.22 -0.55
C ILE A 47 4.77 3.87 -0.59
N LYS A 48 4.87 5.15 -1.01
CA LYS A 48 6.13 5.90 -1.02
C LYS A 48 6.74 6.07 0.38
N MET A 49 5.91 6.20 1.41
CA MET A 49 6.35 6.29 2.81
C MET A 49 6.76 4.94 3.40
N THR A 50 6.49 3.82 2.72
CA THR A 50 6.77 2.49 3.25
C THR A 50 8.28 2.32 3.42
N PRO A 51 8.76 1.98 4.63
CA PRO A 51 10.19 1.82 4.88
C PRO A 51 10.78 0.65 4.09
N LEU A 52 11.98 0.84 3.57
CA LEU A 52 12.73 -0.13 2.80
C LEU A 52 14.14 -0.28 3.36
N VAL A 53 14.65 -1.50 3.38
CA VAL A 53 16.04 -1.83 3.72
C VAL A 53 16.72 -2.25 2.41
N ASN A 54 17.76 -1.52 2.02
CA ASN A 54 18.47 -1.74 0.75
C ASN A 54 17.52 -1.75 -0.48
N GLY A 55 16.48 -0.92 -0.46
CA GLY A 55 15.49 -0.82 -1.54
C GLY A 55 14.45 -1.94 -1.57
N GLN A 56 14.46 -2.85 -0.60
CA GLN A 56 13.50 -3.95 -0.49
C GLN A 56 12.74 -3.90 0.83
N ARG A 57 11.56 -4.53 0.84
CA ARG A 57 10.80 -4.75 2.06
C ARG A 57 11.54 -5.78 2.92
N ASP A 58 11.70 -5.49 4.21
CA ASP A 58 12.32 -6.40 5.17
C ASP A 58 11.40 -6.63 6.36
N ASP A 59 10.75 -7.79 6.37
CA ASP A 59 9.77 -8.12 7.40
C ASP A 59 10.40 -8.35 8.78
N GLY A 60 11.67 -8.77 8.82
CA GLY A 60 12.41 -9.02 10.05
C GLY A 60 12.75 -7.71 10.77
N VAL A 61 13.33 -6.75 10.04
CA VAL A 61 13.63 -5.41 10.55
C VAL A 61 12.35 -4.72 10.99
N MET A 62 11.33 -4.74 10.14
CA MET A 62 10.09 -4.02 10.43
C MET A 62 9.26 -4.65 11.55
N SER A 63 9.38 -5.95 11.79
CA SER A 63 8.83 -6.56 13.01
C SER A 63 9.43 -5.92 14.26
N LEU A 64 10.75 -5.70 14.31
CA LEU A 64 11.42 -5.10 15.46
C LEU A 64 11.06 -3.61 15.62
N VAL A 65 11.00 -2.85 14.52
CA VAL A 65 10.53 -1.45 14.52
C VAL A 65 9.08 -1.37 15.04
N CYS A 66 8.21 -2.29 14.59
CA CYS A 66 6.82 -2.33 15.04
C CYS A 66 6.67 -2.75 16.51
N ASP A 67 7.54 -3.61 17.03
CA ASP A 67 7.54 -3.96 18.46
C ASP A 67 7.88 -2.74 19.33
N LEU A 68 8.86 -1.93 18.93
CA LEU A 68 9.18 -0.65 19.59
C LEU A 68 8.02 0.34 19.48
N ALA A 69 7.50 0.53 18.27
CA ALA A 69 6.42 1.47 17.99
C ALA A 69 5.14 1.23 18.81
N ARG A 70 4.83 -0.05 19.07
CA ARG A 70 3.67 -0.50 19.84
C ARG A 70 3.96 -0.60 21.34
N GLY A 71 5.22 -0.50 21.76
CA GLY A 71 5.66 -0.73 23.14
C GLY A 71 5.59 -2.20 23.56
N ASP A 72 5.56 -3.14 22.61
CA ASP A 72 5.57 -4.58 22.89
C ASP A 72 6.99 -5.06 23.25
N LYS A 73 8.03 -4.34 22.83
CA LYS A 73 9.43 -4.48 23.29
C LYS A 73 10.01 -3.14 23.68
N THR A 74 10.91 -3.15 24.65
CA THR A 74 11.68 -1.96 25.04
C THR A 74 12.90 -1.77 24.12
N GLN A 75 13.48 -0.57 24.15
CA GLN A 75 14.76 -0.31 23.45
C GLN A 75 15.86 -1.26 23.93
N GLN A 76 15.89 -1.58 25.23
CA GLN A 76 16.87 -2.50 25.80
C GLN A 76 16.73 -3.91 25.20
N ASP A 77 15.51 -4.42 25.07
CA ASP A 77 15.27 -5.75 24.48
C ASP A 77 15.81 -5.85 23.05
N ILE A 78 15.65 -4.77 22.26
CA ILE A 78 16.15 -4.68 20.89
C ILE A 78 17.68 -4.55 20.86
N ASP A 79 18.25 -3.67 21.67
CA ASP A 79 19.70 -3.47 21.76
C ASP A 79 20.40 -4.79 22.12
N GLU A 80 19.88 -5.53 23.11
CA GLU A 80 20.39 -6.85 23.51
C GLU A 80 20.29 -7.88 22.37
N ALA A 81 19.17 -7.90 21.64
CA ALA A 81 18.97 -8.80 20.51
C ALA A 81 19.94 -8.50 19.35
N LEU A 82 20.22 -7.22 19.10
CA LEU A 82 21.17 -6.77 18.08
C LEU A 82 22.62 -7.08 18.47
N LEU A 83 23.00 -6.86 19.73
CA LEU A 83 24.33 -7.19 20.24
C LEU A 83 24.62 -8.69 20.19
N LYS A 84 23.64 -9.54 20.52
CA LYS A 84 23.75 -11.01 20.38
C LYS A 84 24.04 -11.45 18.94
N LYS A 85 23.69 -10.62 17.95
CA LYS A 85 23.97 -10.84 16.52
C LYS A 85 25.22 -10.11 16.03
N ASN A 86 26.05 -9.60 16.93
CA ASN A 86 27.27 -8.83 16.62
C ASN A 86 27.01 -7.56 15.78
N VAL A 87 25.84 -6.93 15.93
CA VAL A 87 25.52 -5.66 15.26
C VAL A 87 26.14 -4.49 16.02
N ASN A 88 26.82 -3.59 15.30
CA ASN A 88 27.40 -2.37 15.88
C ASN A 88 26.32 -1.27 16.02
N LEU A 89 25.85 -1.05 17.24
CA LEU A 89 24.80 -0.07 17.54
C LEU A 89 25.20 1.38 17.22
N GLN A 90 26.49 1.75 17.37
CA GLN A 90 26.95 3.11 17.09
C GLN A 90 26.97 3.41 15.59
N ALA A 91 27.34 2.42 14.78
CA ALA A 91 27.25 2.53 13.33
C ALA A 91 25.78 2.60 12.88
N LEU A 92 24.93 1.77 13.49
CA LEU A 92 23.50 1.73 13.21
C LEU A 92 22.80 3.05 13.56
N ALA A 93 23.18 3.70 14.67
CA ALA A 93 22.61 4.97 15.08
C ALA A 93 22.93 6.15 14.14
N LYS A 94 23.93 6.00 13.26
CA LYS A 94 24.27 6.97 12.22
C LYS A 94 23.49 6.73 10.91
N ASP A 95 22.79 5.61 10.81
CA ASP A 95 21.92 5.33 9.67
C ASP A 95 20.68 6.24 9.77
N ASN A 96 20.49 7.10 8.78
CA ASN A 96 19.28 7.92 8.68
C ASN A 96 18.12 7.18 7.98
N GLY A 97 18.31 5.90 7.66
CA GLY A 97 17.33 5.03 7.01
C GLY A 97 16.51 4.21 8.00
N THR A 98 15.86 3.16 7.48
CA THR A 98 14.99 2.28 8.25
C THR A 98 15.73 1.53 9.35
N LEU A 99 17.01 1.20 9.14
CA LEU A 99 17.81 0.45 10.12
C LEU A 99 18.12 1.30 11.36
N GLY A 100 18.35 2.61 11.18
CA GLY A 100 18.53 3.54 12.29
C GLY A 100 17.34 3.65 13.24
N LEU A 101 16.12 3.38 12.75
CA LEU A 101 14.90 3.38 13.58
C LEU A 101 14.95 2.35 14.71
N LEU A 102 15.79 1.32 14.60
CA LEU A 102 15.93 0.31 15.64
C LEU A 102 16.63 0.84 16.90
N VAL A 103 17.39 1.93 16.81
CA VAL A 103 18.27 2.42 17.89
C VAL A 103 18.17 3.92 18.19
N ASN A 104 17.56 4.71 17.31
CA ASN A 104 17.51 6.17 17.46
C ASN A 104 16.50 6.69 18.51
N ARG A 105 15.64 5.81 19.06
CA ARG A 105 14.58 6.13 20.05
C ARG A 105 13.55 7.15 19.58
N ASP A 106 13.45 7.41 18.28
CA ASP A 106 12.43 8.30 17.73
C ASP A 106 11.10 7.54 17.62
N LEU A 107 10.32 7.60 18.69
CA LEU A 107 9.03 6.89 18.77
C LEU A 107 8.06 7.34 17.66
N THR A 108 8.05 8.63 17.30
CA THR A 108 7.17 9.14 16.25
C THR A 108 7.56 8.58 14.89
N ALA A 109 8.86 8.55 14.57
CA ALA A 109 9.35 7.95 13.34
C ALA A 109 9.10 6.43 13.32
N GLN A 110 9.33 5.72 14.43
CA GLN A 110 9.05 4.29 14.56
C GLN A 110 7.56 3.98 14.35
N GLN A 111 6.67 4.76 14.94
CA GLN A 111 5.22 4.60 14.76
C GLN A 111 4.77 4.90 13.34
N THR A 112 5.35 5.92 12.71
CA THR A 112 5.09 6.27 11.31
C THR A 112 5.54 5.15 10.37
N ALA A 113 6.76 4.66 10.55
CA ALA A 113 7.33 3.57 9.77
C ALA A 113 6.54 2.28 9.96
N CYS A 114 6.19 1.92 11.20
CA CYS A 114 5.36 0.76 11.46
C CYS A 114 3.97 0.88 10.82
N SER A 115 3.30 2.03 10.96
CA SER A 115 1.95 2.23 10.41
C SER A 115 1.93 2.08 8.89
N THR A 116 2.83 2.77 8.19
CA THR A 116 2.93 2.72 6.72
C THR A 116 3.33 1.31 6.24
N TYR A 117 4.23 0.65 6.96
CA TYR A 117 4.59 -0.74 6.70
C TYR A 117 3.42 -1.71 6.87
N LEU A 118 2.63 -1.59 7.95
CA LEU A 118 1.44 -2.43 8.14
C LEU A 118 0.40 -2.18 7.05
N ILE A 119 0.13 -0.92 6.69
CA ILE A 119 -0.80 -0.58 5.60
C ILE A 119 -0.34 -1.19 4.27
N SER A 120 0.96 -1.12 3.98
CA SER A 120 1.51 -1.66 2.73
C SER A 120 1.34 -3.18 2.59
N VAL A 121 1.19 -3.92 3.69
CA VAL A 121 0.88 -5.37 3.68
C VAL A 121 -0.38 -5.65 2.85
N LEU A 122 -1.34 -4.73 2.81
CA LEU A 122 -2.59 -4.91 2.07
C LEU A 122 -2.37 -4.88 0.54
N PHE A 123 -1.27 -4.28 0.09
CA PHE A 123 -0.96 -4.04 -1.32
C PHE A 123 0.19 -4.91 -1.83
N THR A 124 0.77 -5.77 -1.00
CA THR A 124 1.73 -6.78 -1.46
C THR A 124 1.01 -7.90 -2.22
N PRO A 125 1.62 -8.47 -3.27
CA PRO A 125 1.07 -9.65 -3.92
C PRO A 125 0.95 -10.82 -2.95
N VAL A 126 -0.16 -11.56 -3.03
CA VAL A 126 -0.36 -12.77 -2.21
C VAL A 126 0.45 -13.93 -2.79
N ASP A 127 1.19 -14.62 -1.92
CA ASP A 127 1.78 -15.93 -2.17
C ASP A 127 1.57 -16.86 -0.97
N ASN A 128 0.56 -17.73 -1.08
CA ASN A 128 0.20 -18.67 -0.04
C ASN A 128 1.14 -19.90 0.03
N SER A 129 2.13 -19.99 -0.86
CA SER A 129 3.16 -21.04 -0.76
C SER A 129 3.99 -20.92 0.53
N ALA A 130 4.05 -19.72 1.12
CA ALA A 130 4.69 -19.45 2.42
C ALA A 130 4.05 -20.21 3.60
N TYR A 131 2.82 -20.70 3.43
CA TYR A 131 2.11 -21.51 4.42
C TYR A 131 2.28 -23.01 4.23
N MET A 132 3.02 -23.45 3.20
CA MET A 132 3.31 -24.86 3.00
C MET A 132 4.45 -25.30 3.92
N GLN A 133 4.22 -26.31 4.75
CA GLN A 133 5.21 -26.88 5.64
C GLN A 133 5.47 -28.35 5.33
N ASN A 134 6.72 -28.75 5.49
CA ASN A 134 7.15 -30.12 5.37
C ASN A 134 6.76 -30.88 6.65
N VAL A 135 5.95 -31.92 6.52
CA VAL A 135 5.61 -32.83 7.62
C VAL A 135 6.25 -34.18 7.32
N PRO A 136 6.93 -34.82 8.30
CA PRO A 136 7.36 -36.20 8.17
C PRO A 136 6.15 -37.07 7.83
N PRO A 137 6.27 -38.10 6.98
CA PRO A 137 5.13 -38.96 6.70
C PRO A 137 4.61 -39.54 8.00
N ALA A 138 3.29 -39.53 8.19
CA ALA A 138 2.68 -40.20 9.31
C ALA A 138 3.14 -41.68 9.29
N GLU A 139 3.73 -42.15 10.39
CA GLU A 139 3.90 -43.58 10.61
C GLU A 139 2.53 -44.21 10.44
N LYS A 140 2.40 -45.11 9.46
CA LYS A 140 1.17 -45.86 9.28
C LYS A 140 0.88 -46.55 10.60
N ALA A 141 -0.20 -46.16 11.26
CA ALA A 141 -0.71 -46.90 12.39
C ALA A 141 -1.00 -48.32 11.90
N ASP A 142 -0.14 -49.26 12.28
CA ASP A 142 -0.37 -50.69 12.10
C ASP A 142 -1.71 -51.00 12.77
N THR A 143 -2.75 -51.10 11.94
CA THR A 143 -4.02 -51.69 12.35
C THR A 143 -3.72 -53.16 12.49
N LYS A 144 -3.26 -53.54 13.69
CA LYS A 144 -3.07 -54.92 14.10
C LYS A 144 -4.46 -55.54 14.20
N ASN A 145 -4.98 -55.97 13.06
CA ASN A 145 -6.10 -56.89 12.96
C ASN A 145 -5.61 -58.22 13.56
N THR A 146 -5.80 -58.39 14.86
CA THR A 146 -5.81 -59.72 15.46
C THR A 146 -7.15 -60.33 15.13
N ASP A 147 -7.17 -61.21 14.13
CA ASP A 147 -8.11 -62.32 14.12
C ASP A 147 -7.51 -63.54 13.39
N ALA A 148 -7.59 -64.65 14.13
CA ALA A 148 -7.62 -66.05 13.71
C ALA A 148 -6.37 -66.71 13.09
N ALA A 149 -5.94 -67.76 13.80
CA ALA A 149 -4.97 -68.77 13.42
C ALA A 149 -5.42 -69.62 12.21
N GLY A 150 -4.46 -70.04 11.37
CA GLY A 150 -4.69 -71.04 10.31
C GLY A 150 -3.51 -71.22 9.34
N LYS A 151 -2.60 -72.15 9.71
CA LYS A 151 -1.54 -72.87 8.97
C LYS A 151 -1.30 -72.72 7.46
N ASP A 152 0.01 -72.63 7.15
CA ASP A 152 0.82 -73.34 6.14
C ASP A 152 0.44 -73.26 4.64
N ASP A 153 1.20 -72.51 3.83
CA ASP A 153 2.33 -73.04 3.02
C ASP A 153 2.70 -72.17 1.78
N LYS A 154 4.03 -72.05 1.57
CA LYS A 154 4.78 -71.84 0.30
C LYS A 154 4.84 -70.46 -0.42
N LYS A 155 6.00 -69.82 -0.19
CA LYS A 155 7.07 -69.50 -1.17
C LYS A 155 6.71 -68.59 -2.37
N ALA A 156 7.04 -67.31 -2.25
CA ALA A 156 7.39 -66.45 -3.38
C ALA A 156 8.55 -65.50 -3.02
N LYS A 157 9.47 -65.35 -3.98
CA LYS A 157 10.75 -64.64 -3.91
C LYS A 157 10.62 -63.19 -3.43
N SER A 158 11.42 -62.85 -2.42
CA SER A 158 11.83 -61.47 -2.12
C SER A 158 12.71 -60.96 -3.27
N ALA A 159 12.24 -59.93 -3.95
CA ALA A 159 13.06 -59.04 -4.76
C ALA A 159 13.14 -57.71 -4.01
N ALA A 160 14.30 -57.49 -3.40
CA ALA A 160 14.88 -56.25 -2.90
C ALA A 160 13.95 -55.02 -2.86
N ASP A 161 13.45 -54.76 -1.66
CA ASP A 161 13.06 -53.43 -1.20
C ASP A 161 14.18 -52.44 -1.50
N THR A 162 13.92 -51.54 -2.44
CA THR A 162 14.62 -50.26 -2.45
C THR A 162 14.01 -49.44 -1.30
N PRO A 163 14.79 -48.95 -0.32
CA PRO A 163 14.25 -48.08 0.71
C PRO A 163 13.83 -46.78 0.03
N GLY A 164 12.54 -46.69 -0.29
CA GLY A 164 11.92 -45.51 -0.84
C GLY A 164 12.22 -44.35 0.11
N LYS A 165 12.90 -43.32 -0.41
CA LYS A 165 13.04 -42.03 0.27
C LYS A 165 11.66 -41.62 0.75
N SER A 166 11.48 -41.65 2.06
CA SER A 166 10.36 -41.08 2.80
C SER A 166 10.03 -39.71 2.18
N ALA A 167 8.97 -39.67 1.37
CA ALA A 167 8.59 -38.48 0.63
C ALA A 167 7.96 -37.51 1.63
N VAL A 168 8.70 -36.45 1.96
CA VAL A 168 8.22 -35.37 2.81
C VAL A 168 6.92 -34.82 2.22
N GLU A 169 5.82 -34.90 2.98
CA GLU A 169 4.52 -34.38 2.56
C GLU A 169 4.46 -32.88 2.85
N LYS A 170 4.01 -32.08 1.87
CA LYS A 170 3.75 -30.65 2.08
C LYS A 170 2.31 -30.47 2.53
N VAL A 171 2.13 -30.00 3.77
CA VAL A 171 0.82 -29.72 4.36
C VAL A 171 0.65 -28.21 4.51
N PHE A 172 -0.56 -27.71 4.30
CA PHE A 172 -0.88 -26.30 4.52
C PHE A 172 -1.00 -25.99 6.01
N ASN A 173 -0.26 -24.98 6.50
CA ASN A 173 -0.34 -24.51 7.87
C ASN A 173 -1.53 -23.55 8.05
N GLN A 174 -2.71 -24.15 8.20
CA GLN A 174 -3.98 -23.43 8.40
C GLN A 174 -3.95 -22.49 9.62
N PRO A 175 -3.44 -22.89 10.82
CA PRO A 175 -3.44 -22.00 11.98
C PRO A 175 -2.61 -20.72 11.75
N ARG A 176 -1.44 -20.82 11.11
CA ARG A 176 -0.61 -19.66 10.78
C ARG A 176 -1.29 -18.76 9.76
N PHE A 177 -1.88 -19.33 8.72
CA PHE A 177 -2.64 -18.57 7.72
C PHE A 177 -3.79 -17.79 8.37
N GLU A 178 -4.58 -18.44 9.23
CA GLU A 178 -5.70 -17.78 9.91
C GLU A 178 -5.24 -16.66 10.84
N GLN A 179 -4.12 -16.85 11.56
CA GLN A 179 -3.54 -15.81 12.41
C GLN A 179 -3.11 -14.57 11.60
N ASP A 180 -2.44 -14.77 10.47
CA ASP A 180 -2.01 -13.68 9.59
C ASP A 180 -3.21 -12.95 8.98
N VAL A 181 -4.20 -13.70 8.51
CA VAL A 181 -5.43 -13.15 7.92
C VAL A 181 -6.23 -12.31 8.91
N ARG A 182 -6.33 -12.72 10.19
CA ARG A 182 -6.95 -11.90 11.24
C ARG A 182 -6.23 -10.57 11.40
N THR A 183 -4.91 -10.61 11.37
CA THR A 183 -4.07 -9.41 11.43
C THR A 183 -4.34 -8.53 10.22
N HIS A 184 -4.43 -9.10 9.02
CA HIS A 184 -4.77 -8.35 7.80
C HIS A 184 -6.17 -7.72 7.84
N ILE A 185 -7.19 -8.40 8.40
CA ILE A 185 -8.52 -7.81 8.60
C ILE A 185 -8.44 -6.60 9.54
N ALA A 186 -7.77 -6.73 10.69
CA ALA A 186 -7.62 -5.65 11.65
C ALA A 186 -6.88 -4.44 11.04
N ILE A 187 -5.82 -4.70 10.27
CA ILE A 187 -5.10 -3.67 9.50
C ILE A 187 -6.02 -3.02 8.47
N ALA A 188 -6.78 -3.79 7.69
CA ALA A 188 -7.68 -3.26 6.68
C ALA A 188 -8.77 -2.35 7.28
N GLN A 189 -9.35 -2.73 8.41
CA GLN A 189 -10.32 -1.90 9.14
C GLN A 189 -9.71 -0.58 9.61
N ALA A 190 -8.56 -0.65 10.30
CA ALA A 190 -7.87 0.55 10.79
C ALA A 190 -7.44 1.46 9.63
N THR A 191 -7.04 0.85 8.51
CA THR A 191 -6.64 1.56 7.29
C THR A 191 -7.83 2.25 6.66
N ALA A 192 -9.01 1.61 6.60
CA ALA A 192 -10.24 2.23 6.12
C ALA A 192 -10.59 3.49 6.92
N GLN A 193 -10.46 3.45 8.25
CA GLN A 193 -10.71 4.60 9.12
C GLN A 193 -9.69 5.72 8.90
N LEU A 194 -8.39 5.38 8.81
CA LEU A 194 -7.34 6.36 8.55
C LEU A 194 -7.50 7.00 7.15
N TYR A 195 -7.84 6.21 6.13
CA TYR A 195 -8.13 6.72 4.78
C TYR A 195 -9.32 7.66 4.80
N ALA A 196 -10.40 7.34 5.51
CA ALA A 196 -11.59 8.19 5.60
C ALA A 196 -11.27 9.54 6.26
N LEU A 197 -10.47 9.51 7.33
CA LEU A 197 -9.99 10.70 8.00
C LEU A 197 -9.15 11.58 7.07
N MET A 198 -8.20 10.97 6.34
CA MET A 198 -7.38 11.70 5.37
C MET A 198 -8.25 12.26 4.24
N ALA A 199 -9.03 11.42 3.58
CA ALA A 199 -9.85 11.81 2.43
C ALA A 199 -10.86 12.91 2.76
N GLY A 200 -11.50 12.86 3.93
CA GLY A 200 -12.40 13.92 4.40
C GLY A 200 -11.68 15.25 4.67
N ASN A 201 -10.41 15.21 5.05
CA ASN A 201 -9.58 16.42 5.16
C ASN A 201 -9.17 16.95 3.78
N LEU A 202 -8.75 16.07 2.86
CA LEU A 202 -8.27 16.45 1.53
C LEU A 202 -9.38 17.00 0.63
N GLU A 203 -10.61 16.49 0.71
CA GLU A 203 -11.78 16.93 -0.09
C GLU A 203 -12.11 18.42 0.12
N ARG A 204 -11.72 18.97 1.28
CA ARG A 204 -11.88 20.39 1.63
C ARG A 204 -10.82 21.30 1.01
N MET A 205 -9.71 20.74 0.55
CA MET A 205 -8.64 21.48 -0.15
C MET A 205 -9.02 21.63 -1.63
N LYS A 206 -8.73 22.79 -2.22
CA LYS A 206 -9.16 23.13 -3.59
C LYS A 206 -8.00 23.61 -4.44
N GLY A 207 -7.80 22.98 -5.60
CA GLY A 207 -6.85 23.43 -6.61
C GLY A 207 -5.39 23.32 -6.19
N GLU A 208 -5.07 22.35 -5.33
CA GLU A 208 -3.72 22.14 -4.82
C GLU A 208 -2.91 21.23 -5.73
N SER A 209 -1.59 21.37 -5.71
CA SER A 209 -0.69 20.49 -6.46
C SER A 209 -0.61 19.09 -5.82
N TRP A 210 -0.18 18.10 -6.60
CA TRP A 210 0.03 16.74 -6.11
C TRP A 210 0.95 16.72 -4.88
N GLY A 211 2.07 17.46 -4.94
CA GLY A 211 3.03 17.54 -3.85
C GLY A 211 2.45 18.10 -2.56
N THR A 212 1.58 19.12 -2.63
CA THR A 212 0.90 19.67 -1.46
C THR A 212 -0.01 18.64 -0.79
N TYR A 213 -0.76 17.87 -1.59
CA TYR A 213 -1.57 16.78 -1.07
C TYR A 213 -0.71 15.69 -0.41
N GLN A 214 0.42 15.28 -1.03
CA GLN A 214 1.33 14.30 -0.44
C GLN A 214 1.88 14.77 0.91
N MET A 215 2.36 16.01 0.99
CA MET A 215 2.85 16.58 2.25
C MET A 215 1.77 16.58 3.34
N ARG A 216 0.52 16.87 2.98
CA ARG A 216 -0.60 16.87 3.93
C ARG A 216 -0.93 15.46 4.40
N ILE A 217 -0.91 14.48 3.51
CA ILE A 217 -1.06 13.05 3.84
C ILE A 217 0.05 12.62 4.79
N GLU A 218 1.32 12.89 4.46
CA GLU A 218 2.47 12.55 5.31
C GLU A 218 2.34 13.13 6.72
N GLN A 219 1.89 14.38 6.84
CA GLN A 219 1.63 15.02 8.13
C GLN A 219 0.54 14.28 8.93
N MET A 220 -0.60 14.00 8.30
CA MET A 220 -1.70 13.27 8.95
C MET A 220 -1.26 11.87 9.37
N VAL A 221 -0.46 11.18 8.55
CA VAL A 221 0.05 9.85 8.90
C VAL A 221 0.94 9.93 10.14
N ARG A 222 1.90 10.87 10.19
CA ARG A 222 2.74 11.07 11.39
C ARG A 222 1.91 11.35 12.64
N GLU A 223 0.90 12.19 12.52
CA GLU A 223 0.01 12.57 13.63
C GLU A 223 -0.87 11.41 14.12
N TYR A 224 -1.45 10.64 13.20
CA TYR A 224 -2.42 9.59 13.54
C TYR A 224 -1.82 8.19 13.69
N SER A 225 -0.53 7.98 13.41
CA SER A 225 0.15 6.69 13.58
C SER A 225 -0.03 6.05 14.96
N PRO A 226 0.11 6.76 16.10
CA PRO A 226 -0.10 6.14 17.41
C PRO A 226 -1.53 5.60 17.57
N ASN A 227 -2.53 6.36 17.10
CA ASN A 227 -3.93 5.95 17.16
C ASN A 227 -4.22 4.80 16.20
N PHE A 228 -3.66 4.82 14.99
CA PHE A 228 -3.77 3.73 14.02
C PHE A 228 -3.26 2.41 14.62
N LEU A 229 -2.06 2.39 15.19
CA LEU A 229 -1.48 1.19 15.79
C LEU A 229 -2.30 0.66 16.97
N LYS A 230 -2.81 1.56 17.82
CA LYS A 230 -3.73 1.21 18.90
C LYS A 230 -5.00 0.57 18.36
N THR A 231 -5.59 1.15 17.31
CA THR A 231 -6.82 0.66 16.67
C THR A 231 -6.61 -0.73 16.06
N VAL A 232 -5.49 -0.97 15.37
CA VAL A 232 -5.13 -2.31 14.84
C VAL A 232 -5.11 -3.34 15.98
N LYS A 233 -4.48 -3.01 17.12
CA LYS A 233 -4.42 -3.89 18.29
C LYS A 233 -5.81 -4.22 18.84
N VAL A 234 -6.68 -3.22 18.97
CA VAL A 234 -8.06 -3.38 19.44
C VAL A 234 -8.86 -4.30 18.51
N PHE A 235 -8.79 -4.07 17.19
CA PHE A 235 -9.50 -4.88 16.21
C PHE A 235 -9.01 -6.33 16.17
N TYR A 236 -7.69 -6.53 16.21
CA TYR A 236 -7.13 -7.87 16.26
C TYR A 236 -7.60 -8.63 17.51
N GLN A 237 -7.56 -7.98 18.68
CA GLN A 237 -8.00 -8.59 19.94
C GLN A 237 -9.48 -8.98 19.92
N ALA A 238 -10.34 -8.13 19.36
CA ALA A 238 -11.79 -8.36 19.29
C ALA A 238 -12.17 -9.63 18.50
N GLU A 239 -11.40 -10.00 17.49
CA GLU A 239 -11.66 -11.15 16.62
C GLU A 239 -10.67 -12.31 16.82
N SER A 240 -9.73 -12.20 17.76
CA SER A 240 -8.58 -13.13 17.91
C SER A 240 -8.96 -14.60 18.11
N THR A 241 -10.11 -14.89 18.71
CA THR A 241 -10.57 -16.26 19.03
C THR A 241 -11.76 -16.73 18.18
N ARG A 242 -12.29 -15.87 17.31
CA ARG A 242 -13.53 -16.15 16.57
C ARG A 242 -13.25 -16.96 15.30
N PRO A 243 -14.16 -17.77 14.75
CA PRO A 243 -13.85 -18.52 13.52
C PRO A 243 -13.64 -17.60 12.30
N ILE A 244 -12.75 -18.01 11.39
CA ILE A 244 -12.62 -17.43 10.03
C ILE A 244 -13.26 -18.40 9.05
N VAL A 245 -14.05 -17.88 8.12
CA VAL A 245 -14.65 -18.62 7.02
C VAL A 245 -13.80 -18.40 5.77
N THR A 246 -13.26 -19.46 5.21
CA THR A 246 -12.53 -19.41 3.93
C THR A 246 -13.47 -19.77 2.79
N ARG A 247 -13.75 -18.82 1.90
CA ARG A 247 -14.60 -19.05 0.70
C ARG A 247 -13.76 -19.54 -0.48
N SER A 248 -12.56 -18.99 -0.63
CA SER A 248 -11.61 -19.37 -1.65
C SER A 248 -10.19 -19.24 -1.12
N LEU A 249 -9.34 -20.20 -1.47
CA LEU A 249 -7.92 -20.20 -1.16
C LEU A 249 -7.18 -20.82 -2.34
N THR A 250 -6.30 -20.03 -2.96
CA THR A 250 -5.44 -20.45 -4.08
C THR A 250 -3.99 -20.15 -3.73
N GLN A 251 -3.04 -20.52 -4.60
CA GLN A 251 -1.64 -20.13 -4.39
C GLN A 251 -1.47 -18.60 -4.34
N TYR A 252 -2.23 -17.85 -5.14
CA TYR A 252 -2.00 -16.42 -5.38
C TYR A 252 -3.12 -15.51 -4.90
N GLY A 253 -4.01 -16.02 -4.04
CA GLY A 253 -5.14 -15.24 -3.56
C GLY A 253 -6.04 -15.98 -2.59
N TYR A 254 -6.87 -15.23 -1.88
CA TYR A 254 -7.85 -15.75 -0.93
C TYR A 254 -9.08 -14.82 -0.82
N ASP A 255 -10.21 -15.41 -0.47
CA ASP A 255 -11.44 -14.75 -0.06
C ASP A 255 -11.87 -15.34 1.28
N ILE A 256 -11.80 -14.51 2.33
CA ILE A 256 -12.08 -14.92 3.70
C ILE A 256 -13.07 -13.96 4.36
N SER A 257 -13.78 -14.43 5.38
CA SER A 257 -14.64 -13.59 6.20
C SER A 257 -14.52 -13.92 7.68
N ASP A 258 -14.63 -12.92 8.54
CA ASP A 258 -14.72 -13.11 9.99
C ASP A 258 -16.18 -13.24 10.47
N SER A 259 -16.34 -13.48 11.77
CA SER A 259 -17.64 -13.62 12.43
C SER A 259 -18.48 -12.34 12.44
N SER A 260 -17.85 -11.19 12.19
CA SER A 260 -18.45 -9.86 12.21
C SER A 260 -18.84 -9.37 10.81
N TYR A 261 -18.84 -10.29 9.83
CA TYR A 261 -19.13 -10.03 8.41
C TYR A 261 -18.16 -9.06 7.75
N HIS A 262 -16.92 -9.02 8.23
CA HIS A 262 -15.83 -8.41 7.49
C HIS A 262 -15.28 -9.41 6.49
N GLN A 263 -15.18 -9.00 5.23
CA GLN A 263 -14.66 -9.82 4.15
C GLN A 263 -13.37 -9.20 3.62
N LEU A 264 -12.34 -10.03 3.46
CA LEU A 264 -11.08 -9.63 2.85
C LEU A 264 -10.83 -10.50 1.62
N ILE A 265 -10.75 -9.84 0.46
CA ILE A 265 -10.45 -10.46 -0.83
C ILE A 265 -9.10 -9.93 -1.29
N ARG A 266 -8.17 -10.83 -1.59
CA ARG A 266 -6.84 -10.48 -2.10
C ARG A 266 -6.38 -11.43 -3.19
N ASP A 267 -5.67 -10.88 -4.16
CA ASP A 267 -4.89 -11.63 -5.15
C ASP A 267 -3.55 -10.91 -5.45
N GLN A 268 -2.93 -11.18 -6.60
CA GLN A 268 -1.66 -10.54 -6.99
C GLN A 268 -1.78 -9.05 -7.35
N HIS A 269 -2.99 -8.58 -7.65
CA HIS A 269 -3.25 -7.25 -8.21
C HIS A 269 -4.41 -6.50 -7.52
N ALA A 270 -5.28 -7.22 -6.83
CA ALA A 270 -6.47 -6.68 -6.20
C ALA A 270 -6.44 -6.87 -4.69
N PHE A 271 -6.92 -5.83 -4.02
CA PHE A 271 -7.23 -5.82 -2.60
C PHE A 271 -8.62 -5.20 -2.43
N LEU A 272 -9.50 -5.90 -1.71
CA LEU A 272 -10.81 -5.40 -1.35
C LEU A 272 -11.20 -5.83 0.05
N PHE A 273 -11.55 -4.86 0.88
CA PHE A 273 -12.09 -5.05 2.21
C PHE A 273 -13.54 -4.56 2.28
N ARG A 274 -14.44 -5.42 2.77
CA ARG A 274 -15.87 -5.12 2.95
C ARG A 274 -16.28 -5.31 4.40
N SER A 275 -17.26 -4.52 4.83
CA SER A 275 -17.98 -4.74 6.09
C SER A 275 -19.46 -4.87 5.80
N ARG A 276 -20.05 -6.02 6.15
CA ARG A 276 -21.48 -6.33 5.87
C ARG A 276 -21.86 -6.06 4.41
N SER A 277 -21.01 -6.53 3.50
CA SER A 277 -21.15 -6.36 2.04
C SER A 277 -20.99 -4.93 1.51
N VAL A 278 -20.62 -3.95 2.34
CA VAL A 278 -20.28 -2.59 1.90
C VAL A 278 -18.78 -2.49 1.72
N ASP A 279 -18.33 -2.05 0.54
CA ASP A 279 -16.92 -1.76 0.26
C ASP A 279 -16.42 -0.66 1.21
N TRP A 280 -15.42 -1.00 2.03
CA TRP A 280 -14.83 -0.08 3.01
C TRP A 280 -13.42 0.36 2.62
N LEU A 281 -12.66 -0.47 1.93
CA LEU A 281 -11.32 -0.11 1.47
C LEU A 281 -11.00 -0.93 0.22
N GLY A 282 -10.79 -0.26 -0.92
CA GLY A 282 -10.51 -0.88 -2.21
C GLY A 282 -11.36 -0.27 -3.32
N ASN A 283 -11.00 -0.50 -4.58
CA ASN A 283 -11.76 -0.04 -5.77
C ASN A 283 -12.11 1.46 -5.79
N GLY A 284 -11.30 2.30 -5.14
CA GLY A 284 -11.52 3.75 -4.99
C GLY A 284 -12.61 4.12 -3.97
N VAL A 285 -13.10 3.17 -3.18
CA VAL A 285 -14.06 3.38 -2.09
C VAL A 285 -13.33 3.39 -0.75
N ILE A 286 -13.74 4.33 0.11
CA ILE A 286 -13.24 4.53 1.46
C ILE A 286 -14.46 4.61 2.38
N MET A 287 -14.62 3.68 3.30
CA MET A 287 -15.74 3.59 4.27
C MET A 287 -17.12 3.77 3.61
N GLY A 288 -17.35 3.13 2.46
CA GLY A 288 -18.62 3.20 1.73
C GLY A 288 -18.82 4.45 0.86
N LYS A 289 -17.86 5.39 0.80
CA LYS A 289 -17.93 6.60 -0.02
C LYS A 289 -16.73 6.71 -0.98
N ARG A 290 -16.97 7.28 -2.17
CA ARG A 290 -15.88 7.78 -3.04
C ARG A 290 -15.60 9.23 -2.70
N TYR A 291 -14.36 9.53 -2.34
CA TYR A 291 -13.89 10.89 -2.05
C TYR A 291 -13.09 11.40 -3.24
N PHE A 292 -13.22 12.69 -3.53
CA PHE A 292 -12.50 13.32 -4.63
C PHE A 292 -11.69 14.53 -4.13
N VAL A 293 -10.57 14.79 -4.78
CA VAL A 293 -9.74 15.98 -4.57
C VAL A 293 -9.62 16.76 -5.87
N ASP A 294 -9.50 18.08 -5.77
CA ASP A 294 -9.38 18.98 -6.92
C ASP A 294 -7.89 19.28 -7.17
N LEU A 295 -7.26 18.47 -8.04
CA LEU A 295 -5.84 18.52 -8.34
C LEU A 295 -5.53 19.59 -9.39
N ASN A 296 -4.62 20.51 -9.09
CA ASN A 296 -4.05 21.41 -10.09
C ASN A 296 -2.97 20.67 -10.90
N ILE A 297 -3.22 20.51 -12.21
CA ILE A 297 -2.35 19.75 -13.12
C ILE A 297 -1.32 20.62 -13.85
N LEU A 298 -1.41 21.94 -13.72
CA LEU A 298 -0.48 22.87 -14.35
C LEU A 298 0.69 23.24 -13.44
N ASP A 299 0.58 22.98 -12.14
CA ASP A 299 1.67 23.14 -11.19
C ASP A 299 2.57 21.88 -11.19
N THR A 300 3.23 21.66 -12.32
CA THR A 300 4.43 20.82 -12.34
C THR A 300 5.56 21.65 -11.75
N SER A 301 5.68 21.69 -10.43
CA SER A 301 6.81 22.34 -9.75
C SER A 301 8.10 21.53 -9.93
N ALA A 302 8.50 21.28 -11.18
CA ALA A 302 9.90 21.24 -11.54
C ALA A 302 10.38 22.68 -11.46
N LYS A 303 11.16 22.99 -10.41
CA LYS A 303 11.90 24.25 -10.23
C LYS A 303 12.29 24.84 -11.59
N LYS A 304 11.91 26.10 -11.83
CA LYS A 304 12.52 26.93 -12.87
C LYS A 304 14.03 26.91 -12.66
N ASP A 305 14.75 26.21 -13.54
CA ASP A 305 16.14 26.55 -13.79
C ASP A 305 16.14 27.98 -14.31
N THR A 306 16.58 28.88 -13.43
CA THR A 306 16.87 30.26 -13.78
C THR A 306 17.92 30.23 -14.88
N VAL A 307 17.48 30.37 -16.13
CA VAL A 307 18.37 30.68 -17.24
C VAL A 307 18.99 32.03 -16.91
N VAL A 308 20.19 31.98 -16.34
CA VAL A 308 21.08 33.13 -16.18
C VAL A 308 21.28 33.69 -17.59
N ARG A 309 20.73 34.87 -17.80
CA ARG A 309 20.87 35.68 -19.01
C ARG A 309 22.35 36.12 -19.08
N GLY A 310 23.20 35.25 -19.61
CA GLY A 310 24.59 35.56 -19.93
C GLY A 310 24.64 36.63 -21.01
N GLY A 311 25.25 37.76 -20.68
CA GLY A 311 25.31 38.95 -21.51
C GLY A 311 26.07 38.75 -22.82
N LYS A 312 25.64 39.52 -23.82
CA LYS A 312 26.49 39.93 -24.95
C LYS A 312 25.96 41.23 -25.55
N LYS A 313 26.64 42.34 -25.25
CA LYS A 313 26.81 43.54 -26.08
C LYS A 313 28.20 44.08 -25.68
N GLY A 314 29.22 44.22 -26.53
CA GLY A 314 29.21 44.37 -27.98
C GLY A 314 29.23 45.85 -28.37
N HIS A 315 30.27 46.58 -27.97
CA HIS A 315 31.12 47.49 -28.76
C HIS A 315 32.02 48.30 -27.82
#